data_AF-A0A1T5D0A6-F1
#
_entry.id   AF-A0A1T5D0A6-F1
#
_cell.length_a   1.000
_cell.length_b   1.000
_cell.length_c   1.000
_cell.angle_alpha   90.00
_cell.angle_beta   90.00
_cell.angle_gamma   90.00
#
_symmetry.space_group_name_H-M   'P 1'
#
loop_
_entity.id
_entity.type
_entity.pdbx_description
1 polymer ?
#
loop_
_entity_poly.entity_id
_entity_poly.type
_entity_poly.pdbx_seq_one_letter_code
_entity_poly.pdbx_strand_id
1 'polypeptide(L)'
;MRSYAIIFIALLFAGSCKPKTGDTADQRLRQENFELKKENDSLKAIIDKSERTFEGDTIQKTPEVVPVSPAPGIAGKHLLTLHWISWDAPGSAMITAAENGWYTIKGRQNGKEGVYLRLEGKIKPLNDRELEFDGIIEHNVHSNLGEPCVKKGTQIFKATGTRKYWRLQNMLSCDGTTTDYVDIYF
;
A
#
# COMPACT_ATOMS: atom_id res chain seq x y z
N MET A 1 -37.89 -5.92 93.95
CA MET A 1 -38.74 -4.77 93.60
C MET A 1 -38.24 -4.25 92.26
N ARG A 2 -38.86 -4.63 91.11
CA ARG A 2 -39.94 -3.90 90.39
C ARG A 2 -39.55 -2.42 90.18
N SER A 3 -39.53 -1.78 89.02
CA SER A 3 -39.96 -2.00 87.62
C SER A 3 -39.24 -0.88 86.80
N TYR A 4 -39.03 -0.91 85.49
CA TYR A 4 -40.02 -0.63 84.44
C TYR A 4 -39.41 -0.82 83.04
N ALA A 5 -40.25 -1.27 82.12
CA ALA A 5 -40.05 -1.27 80.68
C ALA A 5 -40.41 0.08 80.03
N ILE A 6 -40.00 0.28 78.77
CA ILE A 6 -40.65 0.94 77.60
C ILE A 6 -39.50 1.40 76.64
N ILE A 7 -39.06 0.60 75.65
CA ILE A 7 -39.46 0.46 74.22
C ILE A 7 -39.15 1.68 73.30
N PHE A 8 -38.62 1.36 72.09
CA PHE A 8 -38.62 2.06 70.77
C PHE A 8 -37.39 2.96 70.48
N ILE A 9 -36.71 2.99 69.31
CA ILE A 9 -36.93 2.54 67.91
C ILE A 9 -35.56 2.39 67.19
N ALA A 10 -35.55 1.55 66.15
CA ALA A 10 -34.48 1.19 65.22
C ALA A 10 -33.92 2.30 64.31
N LEU A 11 -32.71 2.08 63.76
CA LEU A 11 -32.27 2.36 62.36
C LEU A 11 -30.78 1.94 62.23
N LEU A 12 -30.51 0.76 61.68
CA LEU A 12 -30.04 0.54 60.29
C LEU A 12 -28.74 1.27 59.93
N PHE A 13 -27.65 0.51 59.76
CA PHE A 13 -26.87 0.55 58.52
C PHE A 13 -26.11 -0.78 58.35
N ALA A 14 -26.63 -1.62 57.45
CA ALA A 14 -25.92 -2.78 56.92
C ALA A 14 -24.98 -2.31 55.82
N GLY A 15 -23.66 -2.40 56.06
CA GLY A 15 -22.63 -2.24 55.05
C GLY A 15 -22.09 -3.60 54.61
N SER A 16 -22.85 -4.32 53.78
CA SER A 16 -22.34 -5.50 53.07
C SER A 16 -21.24 -5.07 52.09
N CYS A 17 -19.99 -5.43 52.36
CA CYS A 17 -18.94 -5.44 51.35
C CYS A 17 -19.28 -6.50 50.29
N LYS A 18 -19.86 -6.07 49.16
CA LYS A 18 -19.88 -6.86 47.92
C LYS A 18 -18.60 -6.57 47.13
N PRO A 19 -17.91 -7.57 46.57
CA PRO A 19 -16.81 -7.31 45.62
C PRO A 19 -17.38 -6.56 44.41
N LYS A 20 -16.73 -5.46 44.02
CA LYS A 20 -17.08 -4.69 42.82
C LYS A 20 -16.95 -5.60 41.61
N THR A 21 -18.09 -6.01 41.06
CA THR A 21 -18.23 -6.69 39.78
C THR A 21 -17.55 -5.83 38.71
N GLY A 22 -16.66 -6.45 37.94
CA GLY A 22 -15.76 -5.77 37.03
C GLY A 22 -16.45 -4.95 35.94
N ASP A 23 -15.72 -3.96 35.43
CA ASP A 23 -16.05 -3.25 34.20
C ASP A 23 -16.49 -4.25 33.13
N THR A 24 -17.76 -4.17 32.75
CA THR A 24 -18.28 -4.94 31.63
C THR A 24 -17.57 -4.48 30.36
N ALA A 25 -17.36 -5.40 29.40
CA ALA A 25 -16.70 -5.09 28.13
C ALA A 25 -17.35 -3.90 27.40
N ASP A 26 -18.66 -3.71 27.59
CA ASP A 26 -19.41 -2.56 27.07
C ASP A 26 -18.97 -1.22 27.70
N GLN A 27 -18.67 -1.19 29.00
CA GLN A 27 -18.15 0.01 29.65
C GLN A 27 -16.74 0.36 29.16
N ARG A 28 -15.89 -0.66 28.91
CA ARG A 28 -14.56 -0.46 28.33
C ARG A 28 -14.64 0.06 26.89
N LEU A 29 -15.52 -0.52 26.08
CA LEU A 29 -15.74 -0.10 24.70
C LEU A 29 -16.27 1.34 24.62
N ARG A 30 -17.16 1.74 25.54
CA ARG A 30 -17.64 3.13 25.63
C ARG A 30 -16.52 4.09 26.04
N GLN A 31 -15.66 3.68 26.96
CA GLN A 31 -14.51 4.47 27.39
C GLN A 31 -13.50 4.66 26.26
N GLU A 32 -13.17 3.59 25.53
CA GLU A 32 -12.25 3.64 24.38
C GLU A 32 -12.82 4.51 23.25
N ASN A 33 -14.10 4.37 22.93
CA ASN A 33 -14.75 5.24 21.94
C ASN A 33 -14.77 6.72 22.36
N PHE A 34 -14.91 7.00 23.66
CA PHE A 34 -14.85 8.35 24.19
C PHE A 34 -13.43 8.93 24.07
N GLU A 35 -12.40 8.14 24.35
CA GLU A 35 -10.99 8.52 24.21
C GLU A 35 -10.61 8.76 22.74
N LEU A 36 -11.00 7.86 21.84
CA LEU A 36 -10.81 8.01 20.40
C LEU A 36 -11.52 9.25 19.83
N LYS A 37 -12.70 9.57 20.35
CA LYS A 37 -13.42 10.79 19.95
C LYS A 37 -12.69 12.04 20.42
N LYS A 38 -12.20 12.04 21.66
CA LYS A 38 -11.41 13.15 22.21
C LYS A 38 -10.11 13.36 21.46
N GLU A 39 -9.43 12.28 21.06
CA GLU A 39 -8.22 12.35 20.25
C GLU A 39 -8.52 12.93 18.86
N ASN A 40 -9.58 12.44 18.19
CA ASN A 40 -10.02 12.99 16.91
C ASN A 40 -10.39 14.48 17.00
N ASP A 41 -11.10 14.89 18.03
CA ASP A 41 -11.48 16.29 18.23
C ASP A 41 -10.24 17.17 18.51
N SER A 42 -9.26 16.62 19.23
CA SER A 42 -7.98 17.31 19.49
C SER A 42 -7.12 17.43 18.22
N LEU A 43 -7.08 16.39 17.38
CA LEU A 43 -6.39 16.40 16.09
C LEU A 43 -7.03 17.40 15.12
N LYS A 44 -8.36 17.45 15.07
CA LYS A 44 -9.09 18.46 14.29
C LYS A 44 -8.76 19.87 14.75
N ALA A 45 -8.73 20.12 16.06
CA ALA A 45 -8.37 21.43 16.59
C ALA A 45 -6.92 21.82 16.26
N ILE A 46 -5.98 20.87 16.18
CA ILE A 46 -4.60 21.10 15.74
C ILE A 46 -4.56 21.43 14.24
N ILE A 47 -5.33 20.72 13.41
CA ILE A 47 -5.45 20.98 11.97
C ILE A 47 -6.04 22.38 11.75
N ASP A 48 -7.18 22.70 12.36
CA ASP A 48 -7.83 24.02 12.28
C ASP A 48 -6.93 25.16 12.81
N LYS A 49 -6.06 24.86 13.79
CA LYS A 49 -5.08 25.82 14.31
C LYS A 49 -3.90 25.98 13.36
N SER A 50 -3.45 24.90 12.72
CA SER A 50 -2.41 24.95 11.69
C SER A 50 -2.89 25.73 10.46
N GLU A 51 -4.16 25.58 10.08
CA GLU A 51 -4.80 26.33 9.00
C GLU A 51 -4.94 27.82 9.33
N ARG A 52 -5.33 28.16 10.57
CA ARG A 52 -5.44 29.57 11.01
C ARG A 52 -4.10 30.27 11.27
N THR A 53 -3.00 29.54 11.43
CA THR A 53 -1.65 30.13 11.61
C THR A 53 -1.00 30.46 10.26
N PHE A 54 -1.63 30.08 9.14
CA PHE A 54 -1.11 30.25 7.77
C PHE A 54 -1.72 31.43 6.99
N GLU A 55 -2.55 32.28 7.62
CA GLU A 55 -3.03 33.53 7.02
C GLU A 55 -2.00 34.65 7.20
N GLY A 56 -0.90 34.58 6.45
CA GLY A 56 0.13 35.62 6.57
C GLY A 56 1.42 35.44 5.79
N ASP A 57 1.45 34.73 4.67
CA ASP A 57 2.31 35.06 3.53
C ASP A 57 1.94 34.19 2.33
N THR A 58 1.92 34.81 1.14
CA THR A 58 1.64 34.25 -0.19
C THR A 58 1.62 32.71 -0.30
N ILE A 59 0.41 32.15 -0.39
CA ILE A 59 0.17 30.71 -0.56
C ILE A 59 0.74 30.24 -1.91
N GLN A 60 1.82 29.47 -1.88
CA GLN A 60 2.03 28.44 -2.89
C GLN A 60 0.96 27.38 -2.65
N LYS A 61 -0.09 27.43 -3.47
CA LYS A 61 -1.15 26.43 -3.59
C LYS A 61 -0.51 25.05 -3.56
N THR A 62 -0.77 24.25 -2.52
CA THR A 62 -0.69 22.78 -2.61
C THR A 62 -1.37 22.43 -3.92
N PRO A 63 -0.68 21.79 -4.89
CA PRO A 63 -1.27 21.60 -6.19
C PRO A 63 -2.54 20.79 -5.97
N GLU A 64 -3.67 21.44 -6.23
CA GLU A 64 -4.92 20.83 -6.60
C GLU A 64 -4.58 19.62 -7.47
N VAL A 65 -5.20 18.48 -7.19
CA VAL A 65 -5.14 17.30 -8.07
C VAL A 65 -5.76 17.73 -9.39
N VAL A 66 -4.99 18.41 -10.22
CA VAL A 66 -5.29 18.64 -11.61
C VAL A 66 -5.41 17.23 -12.18
N PRO A 67 -6.51 16.87 -12.87
CA PRO A 67 -6.51 15.65 -13.65
C PRO A 67 -5.30 15.74 -14.55
N VAL A 68 -4.29 14.92 -14.26
CA VAL A 68 -3.07 14.80 -15.05
C VAL A 68 -3.56 14.64 -16.47
N SER A 69 -3.27 15.64 -17.31
CA SER A 69 -3.46 15.57 -18.76
C SER A 69 -3.19 14.15 -19.19
N PRO A 70 -4.07 13.45 -19.93
CA PRO A 70 -3.87 12.05 -20.23
C PRO A 70 -2.47 11.90 -20.81
N ALA A 71 -1.58 11.28 -20.02
CA ALA A 71 -0.24 10.98 -20.46
C ALA A 71 -0.38 10.27 -21.81
N PRO A 72 0.55 10.46 -22.77
CA PRO A 72 0.54 9.70 -24.01
C PRO A 72 0.30 8.24 -23.66
N GLY A 73 -0.80 7.67 -24.20
CA GLY A 73 -1.24 6.35 -23.76
C GLY A 73 -0.13 5.34 -24.00
N ILE A 74 0.29 4.62 -22.96
CA ILE A 74 1.29 3.55 -23.04
C ILE A 74 0.72 2.26 -23.62
N ALA A 75 -0.42 2.33 -24.31
CA ALA A 75 -1.07 1.18 -24.90
C ALA A 75 -0.35 0.75 -26.18
N GLY A 76 -0.35 -0.56 -26.42
CA GLY A 76 0.26 -1.15 -27.60
C GLY A 76 1.25 -2.25 -27.24
N LYS A 77 2.01 -2.65 -28.27
CA LYS A 77 3.01 -3.69 -28.15
C LYS A 77 4.37 -3.06 -27.86
N HIS A 78 4.97 -3.47 -26.76
CA HIS A 78 6.29 -3.06 -26.32
C HIS A 78 7.27 -4.23 -26.39
N LEU A 79 8.54 -3.96 -26.63
CA LEU A 79 9.58 -4.97 -26.43
C LEU A 79 9.77 -5.22 -24.93
N LEU A 80 10.13 -6.46 -24.59
CA LEU A 80 10.34 -6.90 -23.22
C LEU A 80 11.63 -7.71 -23.13
N THR A 81 12.52 -7.37 -22.21
CA THR A 81 13.76 -8.13 -22.00
C THR A 81 14.03 -8.38 -20.53
N LEU A 82 14.51 -9.59 -20.22
CA LEU A 82 15.39 -9.88 -19.10
C LEU A 82 16.80 -10.09 -19.67
N HIS A 83 17.76 -9.30 -19.18
CA HIS A 83 19.13 -9.30 -19.73
C HIS A 83 19.82 -10.67 -19.74
N TRP A 84 19.51 -11.54 -18.78
CA TRP A 84 20.06 -12.89 -18.74
C TRP A 84 19.56 -13.80 -19.86
N ILE A 85 18.40 -13.48 -20.45
CA ILE A 85 17.85 -14.23 -21.59
C ILE A 85 18.53 -13.74 -22.86
N SER A 86 18.35 -12.45 -23.18
CA SER A 86 19.00 -11.78 -24.30
C SER A 86 18.58 -10.31 -24.35
N TRP A 87 19.48 -9.45 -24.83
CA TRP A 87 19.14 -8.11 -25.31
C TRP A 87 18.73 -8.11 -26.80
N ASP A 88 19.34 -8.98 -27.60
CA ASP A 88 19.17 -9.01 -29.06
C ASP A 88 17.94 -9.81 -29.51
N ALA A 89 17.40 -10.66 -28.64
CA ALA A 89 16.17 -11.42 -28.85
C ALA A 89 15.09 -11.01 -27.84
N PRO A 90 14.52 -9.80 -27.96
CA PRO A 90 13.48 -9.34 -27.06
C PRO A 90 12.19 -10.15 -27.22
N GLY A 91 11.48 -10.29 -26.12
CA GLY A 91 10.09 -10.71 -26.09
C GLY A 91 9.16 -9.54 -26.40
N SER A 92 7.90 -9.71 -26.05
CA SER A 92 6.92 -8.63 -26.15
C SER A 92 5.98 -8.57 -24.97
N ALA A 93 5.57 -7.35 -24.61
CA ALA A 93 4.48 -7.07 -23.70
C ALA A 93 3.37 -6.32 -24.45
N MET A 94 2.13 -6.79 -24.33
CA MET A 94 0.95 -6.06 -24.78
C MET A 94 0.37 -5.29 -23.62
N ILE A 95 0.19 -3.98 -23.79
CA ILE A 95 -0.46 -3.08 -22.85
C ILE A 95 -1.80 -2.64 -23.45
N THR A 96 -2.89 -2.88 -22.73
CA THR A 96 -4.25 -2.56 -23.18
C THR A 96 -4.92 -1.64 -22.18
N ALA A 97 -5.53 -0.56 -22.66
CA ALA A 97 -6.26 0.38 -21.82
C ALA A 97 -7.31 -0.33 -20.95
N ALA A 98 -7.41 0.11 -19.70
CA ALA A 98 -8.45 -0.28 -18.77
C ALA A 98 -9.05 0.99 -18.12
N GLU A 99 -9.85 0.82 -17.08
CA GLU A 99 -10.53 1.92 -16.41
C GLU A 99 -9.61 2.70 -15.46
N ASN A 100 -9.98 3.96 -15.17
CA ASN A 100 -9.35 4.78 -14.13
C ASN A 100 -7.84 4.99 -14.29
N GLY A 101 -7.38 5.10 -15.54
CA GLY A 101 -5.97 5.34 -15.88
C GLY A 101 -5.07 4.10 -15.76
N TRP A 102 -5.62 2.95 -15.36
CA TRP A 102 -4.93 1.67 -15.41
C TRP A 102 -4.94 1.08 -16.81
N TYR A 103 -3.97 0.21 -17.05
CA TYR A 103 -3.86 -0.63 -18.22
C TYR A 103 -3.68 -2.07 -17.73
N THR A 104 -4.11 -3.05 -18.53
CA THR A 104 -3.67 -4.43 -18.35
C THR A 104 -2.39 -4.65 -19.13
N ILE A 105 -1.51 -5.50 -18.60
CA ILE A 105 -0.25 -5.85 -19.27
C ILE A 105 -0.04 -7.35 -19.22
N LYS A 106 0.34 -7.93 -20.36
CA LYS A 106 0.78 -9.33 -20.47
C LYS A 106 1.98 -9.41 -21.39
N GLY A 107 3.08 -9.97 -20.89
CA GLY A 107 4.32 -10.08 -21.65
C GLY A 107 5.06 -11.38 -21.43
N ARG A 108 5.86 -11.75 -22.44
CA ARG A 108 6.71 -12.93 -22.42
C ARG A 108 7.96 -12.72 -23.26
N GLN A 109 9.09 -13.21 -22.76
CA GLN A 109 10.32 -13.43 -23.52
C GLN A 109 10.72 -14.90 -23.33
N ASN A 110 11.10 -15.58 -24.42
CA ASN A 110 11.60 -16.95 -24.37
C ASN A 110 13.11 -16.94 -24.65
N GLY A 111 13.85 -17.72 -23.89
CA GLY A 111 15.25 -18.05 -24.11
C GLY A 111 15.42 -19.44 -24.70
N LYS A 112 16.66 -19.95 -24.64
CA LYS A 112 16.98 -21.33 -24.98
C LYS A 112 16.53 -22.28 -23.88
N GLU A 113 16.39 -23.57 -24.21
CA GLU A 113 16.19 -24.65 -23.23
C GLU A 113 15.01 -24.42 -22.26
N GLY A 114 13.95 -23.77 -22.73
CA GLY A 114 12.76 -23.50 -21.92
C GLY A 114 12.93 -22.39 -20.89
N VAL A 115 14.01 -21.61 -20.94
CA VAL A 115 14.18 -20.38 -20.17
C VAL A 115 13.14 -19.34 -20.62
N TYR A 116 12.56 -18.58 -19.69
CA TYR A 116 11.59 -17.54 -19.99
C TYR A 116 11.57 -16.42 -18.95
N LEU A 117 11.01 -15.29 -19.37
CA LEU A 117 10.44 -14.25 -18.53
C LEU A 117 8.95 -14.14 -18.89
N ARG A 118 8.08 -14.00 -17.89
CA ARG A 118 6.68 -13.62 -18.04
C ARG A 118 6.34 -12.48 -17.10
N LEU A 119 5.44 -11.61 -17.52
CA LEU A 119 4.80 -10.65 -16.63
C LEU A 119 3.32 -10.52 -16.97
N GLU A 120 2.49 -10.42 -15.95
CA GLU A 120 1.04 -10.30 -16.10
C GLU A 120 0.47 -9.50 -14.92
N GLY A 121 -0.36 -8.51 -15.22
CA GLY A 121 -0.92 -7.64 -14.19
C GLY A 121 -1.58 -6.39 -14.74
N LYS A 122 -1.60 -5.35 -13.90
CA LYS A 122 -2.03 -4.00 -14.25
C LYS A 122 -0.83 -3.06 -14.20
N ILE A 123 -0.86 -2.03 -15.02
CA ILE A 123 0.19 -1.01 -15.07
C ILE A 123 -0.45 0.37 -15.22
N LYS A 124 0.13 1.39 -14.59
CA LYS A 124 -0.36 2.76 -14.61
C LYS A 124 0.83 3.72 -14.71
N PRO A 125 0.84 4.65 -15.68
CA PRO A 125 1.81 5.74 -15.69
C PRO A 125 1.65 6.60 -14.45
N LEU A 126 2.73 6.78 -13.68
CA LEU A 126 2.80 7.79 -12.63
C LEU A 126 3.22 9.14 -13.22
N ASN A 127 4.10 9.09 -14.23
CA ASN A 127 4.51 10.18 -15.10
C ASN A 127 5.18 9.57 -16.36
N ASP A 128 5.71 10.41 -17.26
CA ASP A 128 6.35 9.96 -18.51
C ASP A 128 7.55 9.01 -18.31
N ARG A 129 8.12 8.96 -17.10
CA ARG A 129 9.35 8.22 -16.78
C ARG A 129 9.16 7.13 -15.74
N GLU A 130 7.99 7.02 -15.13
CA GLU A 130 7.73 6.05 -14.06
C GLU A 130 6.39 5.35 -14.26
N LEU A 131 6.42 4.02 -14.14
CA LEU A 131 5.23 3.17 -14.19
C LEU A 131 5.07 2.45 -12.86
N GLU A 132 3.84 2.45 -12.34
CA GLU A 132 3.41 1.57 -11.26
C GLU A 132 2.86 0.28 -11.88
N PHE A 133 3.39 -0.86 -11.47
CA PHE A 133 2.92 -2.18 -11.88
C PHE A 133 2.35 -2.91 -10.67
N ASP A 134 1.22 -3.59 -10.82
CA ASP A 134 0.67 -4.51 -9.82
C ASP A 134 0.32 -5.84 -10.48
N GLY A 135 1.01 -6.91 -10.09
CA GLY A 135 0.84 -8.21 -10.72
C GLY A 135 1.96 -9.19 -10.38
N ILE A 136 2.31 -10.02 -11.36
CA ILE A 136 3.33 -11.06 -11.23
C ILE A 136 4.40 -10.86 -12.30
N ILE A 137 5.67 -10.87 -11.90
CA ILE A 137 6.84 -10.99 -12.76
C ILE A 137 7.53 -12.30 -12.40
N GLU A 138 7.75 -13.17 -13.37
CA GLU A 138 8.34 -14.49 -13.14
C GLU A 138 9.33 -14.88 -14.22
N HIS A 139 10.43 -15.50 -13.83
CA HIS A 139 11.41 -16.08 -14.74
C HIS A 139 12.12 -17.28 -14.12
N ASN A 140 12.79 -18.09 -14.93
CA ASN A 140 13.50 -19.30 -14.50
C ASN A 140 14.99 -19.32 -14.90
N VAL A 141 15.61 -18.15 -15.17
CA VAL A 141 17.03 -18.06 -15.57
C VAL A 141 17.94 -18.60 -14.47
N HIS A 142 17.70 -18.18 -13.23
CA HIS A 142 18.43 -18.62 -12.05
C HIS A 142 17.42 -19.26 -11.10
N SER A 143 17.03 -20.50 -11.41
CA SER A 143 16.08 -21.22 -10.57
C SER A 143 16.59 -21.27 -9.13
N ASN A 144 15.84 -20.69 -8.20
CA ASN A 144 16.19 -20.73 -6.78
C ASN A 144 15.80 -22.11 -6.25
N LEU A 145 16.79 -23.00 -6.07
CA LEU A 145 16.55 -24.39 -5.65
C LEU A 145 15.62 -25.18 -6.58
N GLY A 146 15.64 -24.86 -7.88
CA GLY A 146 14.77 -25.48 -8.88
C GLY A 146 13.43 -24.77 -9.10
N GLU A 147 13.09 -23.77 -8.29
CA GLU A 147 11.86 -22.99 -8.44
C GLU A 147 12.08 -21.71 -9.29
N PRO A 148 11.08 -21.28 -10.08
CA PRO A 148 11.12 -19.99 -10.74
C PRO A 148 11.25 -18.82 -9.73
N CYS A 149 11.95 -17.77 -10.14
CA CYS A 149 11.94 -16.52 -9.39
C CYS A 149 10.62 -15.79 -9.65
N VAL A 150 9.84 -15.52 -8.59
CA VAL A 150 8.52 -14.88 -8.68
C VAL A 150 8.48 -13.62 -7.82
N LYS A 151 8.20 -12.47 -8.44
CA LYS A 151 7.89 -11.20 -7.76
C LYS A 151 6.40 -10.92 -7.90
N LYS A 152 5.71 -10.69 -6.78
CA LYS A 152 4.25 -10.42 -6.75
C LYS A 152 3.97 -9.03 -6.17
N GLY A 153 2.81 -8.48 -6.53
CA GLY A 153 2.30 -7.21 -6.01
C GLY A 153 2.96 -6.00 -6.66
N THR A 154 2.89 -4.86 -5.97
CA THR A 154 3.31 -3.57 -6.51
C THR A 154 4.82 -3.49 -6.76
N GLN A 155 5.19 -3.10 -7.97
CA GLN A 155 6.56 -2.82 -8.41
C GLN A 155 6.62 -1.47 -9.11
N ILE A 156 7.81 -0.86 -9.14
CA ILE A 156 8.06 0.37 -9.86
C ILE A 156 9.00 0.10 -11.02
N PHE A 157 8.67 0.62 -12.20
CA PHE A 157 9.56 0.70 -13.35
C PHE A 157 9.95 2.15 -13.61
N LYS A 158 11.23 2.43 -13.87
CA LYS A 158 11.73 3.79 -14.14
C LYS A 158 12.59 3.86 -15.39
N ALA A 159 12.42 4.94 -16.14
CA ALA A 159 13.28 5.34 -17.24
C ALA A 159 14.23 6.46 -16.78
N THR A 160 15.52 6.19 -16.79
CA THR A 160 16.56 7.11 -16.28
C THR A 160 17.42 7.65 -17.42
N GLY A 161 17.74 8.95 -17.37
CA GLY A 161 18.55 9.63 -18.38
C GLY A 161 17.96 9.54 -19.79
N THR A 162 18.76 9.04 -20.73
CA THR A 162 18.43 8.94 -22.17
C THR A 162 17.89 7.56 -22.58
N ARG A 163 17.73 6.63 -21.62
CA ARG A 163 17.24 5.26 -21.87
C ARG A 163 15.85 5.28 -22.51
N LYS A 164 15.62 4.32 -23.41
CA LYS A 164 14.37 4.14 -24.17
C LYS A 164 13.53 2.97 -23.67
N TYR A 165 13.59 2.76 -22.35
CA TYR A 165 12.90 1.70 -21.64
C TYR A 165 12.69 2.08 -20.18
N TRP A 166 11.63 1.55 -19.58
CA TRP A 166 11.42 1.54 -18.14
C TRP A 166 11.98 0.24 -17.55
N ARG A 167 12.89 0.35 -16.57
CA ARG A 167 13.52 -0.78 -15.88
C ARG A 167 12.87 -1.03 -14.53
N LEU A 168 12.59 -2.28 -14.20
CA LEU A 168 12.17 -2.70 -12.86
C LEU A 168 13.16 -2.18 -11.80
N GLN A 169 12.67 -1.56 -10.73
CA GLN A 169 13.55 -1.03 -9.67
C GLN A 169 13.85 -2.05 -8.57
N ASN A 170 12.94 -2.99 -8.31
CA ASN A 170 13.18 -4.14 -7.45
C ASN A 170 14.02 -5.20 -8.19
N MET A 171 15.27 -4.83 -8.47
CA MET A 171 16.15 -5.61 -9.34
C MET A 171 16.79 -6.82 -8.66
N LEU A 172 16.83 -6.90 -7.33
CA LEU A 172 17.49 -8.04 -6.67
C LEU A 172 16.76 -9.35 -7.02
N SER A 173 17.47 -10.31 -7.60
CA SER A 173 16.93 -11.62 -7.95
C SER A 173 16.50 -12.40 -6.70
N CYS A 174 15.72 -13.45 -6.91
CA CYS A 174 15.27 -14.33 -5.82
C CYS A 174 16.40 -15.16 -5.19
N ASP A 175 17.57 -15.22 -5.82
CA ASP A 175 18.79 -15.79 -5.22
C ASP A 175 19.45 -14.87 -4.18
N GLY A 176 18.97 -13.62 -4.04
CA GLY A 176 19.47 -12.64 -3.09
C GLY A 176 20.83 -12.01 -3.44
N THR A 177 21.40 -12.29 -4.61
CA THR A 177 22.75 -11.84 -5.00
C THR A 177 22.83 -11.24 -6.40
N THR A 178 22.09 -11.77 -7.37
CA THR A 178 22.12 -11.28 -8.75
C THR A 178 21.09 -10.18 -8.99
N THR A 179 21.26 -9.44 -10.08
CA THR A 179 20.41 -8.28 -10.40
C THR A 179 19.64 -8.54 -11.69
N ASP A 180 18.32 -8.62 -11.64
CA ASP A 180 17.42 -8.82 -12.76
C ASP A 180 17.04 -7.49 -13.44
N TYR A 181 17.69 -7.19 -14.57
CA TYR A 181 17.26 -6.12 -15.46
C TYR A 181 16.09 -6.57 -16.32
N VAL A 182 14.88 -6.31 -15.84
CA VAL A 182 13.63 -6.44 -16.60
C VAL A 182 13.26 -5.07 -17.17
N ASP A 183 13.25 -4.96 -18.49
CA ASP A 183 13.03 -3.71 -19.21
C ASP A 183 11.80 -3.80 -20.13
N ILE A 184 10.92 -2.80 -20.04
CA ILE A 184 9.78 -2.56 -20.94
C ILE A 184 10.15 -1.37 -21.81
N TYR A 185 10.25 -1.55 -23.12
CA TYR A 185 10.66 -0.48 -24.05
C TYR A 185 9.49 0.46 -24.35
N PHE A 186 9.80 1.71 -24.71
CA PHE A 186 8.79 2.74 -25.04
C PHE A 186 7.97 2.36 -26.28
#